data_AF-A0A369JSA0-F1
#
_entry.id   AF-A0A369JSA0-F1
#
_cell.length_a   1.000
_cell.length_b   1.000
_cell.length_c   1.000
_cell.angle_alpha   90.00
_cell.angle_beta   90.00
_cell.angle_gamma   90.00
#
_symmetry.space_group_name_H-M   'P 1'
#
loop_
_entity.id
_entity.type
_entity.pdbx_description
1 polymer ?
#
loop_
_entity_poly.entity_id
_entity_poly.type
_entity_poly.pdbx_seq_one_letter_code
_entity_poly.pdbx_strand_id
1 'polypeptide(L)'
;MHPLPPPSVIGPMSADDFAVALGLKERSQKDYPMATPRHEAERRYIVISYLSHNLQVDQVQQDIVWARFCALYLPATVRLFLDPPVSEREDPIMAPDFHLNNAYLAVLNGLQMSPYLSKYLRSTKPVAADGKRLAQVVAERLVTYAPTWDHGALHPPPNWPDDYFKGLIEGAVQVLTTILASFSKEKDQTLIISSATRDGLSHWLLIWSKRYKNDSLGSMVTGIMVIISGMKHRNITSMRKHLKNWDSCALPGCKATEKLRACGDAKQYDIVARSTSVRTGALHMPHTSRCVFRQSIRMDGTCTSTSHLD
;
A
#
# COMPACT_ATOMS: atom_id res chain seq x y z
N MET A 1 -5.84 19.92 -18.30
CA MET A 1 -5.40 18.52 -18.52
C MET A 1 -6.29 17.91 -19.58
N HIS A 2 -5.72 17.36 -20.66
CA HIS A 2 -6.51 16.44 -21.47
C HIS A 2 -6.70 15.17 -20.63
N PRO A 3 -7.95 14.75 -20.37
CA PRO A 3 -8.18 13.49 -19.65
C PRO A 3 -7.54 12.37 -20.47
N LEU A 4 -6.63 11.62 -19.84
CA LEU A 4 -6.18 10.37 -20.41
C LEU A 4 -7.43 9.49 -20.59
N PRO A 5 -7.56 8.77 -21.73
CA PRO A 5 -8.67 7.85 -21.90
C PRO A 5 -8.60 6.79 -20.80
N PRO A 6 -9.76 6.39 -20.22
CA PRO A 6 -9.81 5.38 -19.16
C PRO A 6 -9.06 4.15 -19.64
N PRO A 7 -8.14 3.59 -18.83
CA PRO A 7 -7.44 2.40 -19.23
C PRO A 7 -8.45 1.27 -19.36
N SER A 8 -8.38 0.52 -20.46
CA SER A 8 -9.23 -0.64 -20.69
C SER A 8 -8.76 -1.78 -19.78
N VAL A 9 -9.34 -1.84 -18.58
CA VAL A 9 -9.11 -2.93 -17.63
C VAL A 9 -10.04 -4.09 -18.00
N ILE A 10 -9.47 -5.21 -18.43
CA ILE A 10 -10.22 -6.42 -18.77
C ILE A 10 -9.98 -7.47 -17.68
N GLY A 11 -11.04 -7.93 -17.03
CA GLY A 11 -10.99 -9.02 -16.03
C GLY A 11 -10.64 -8.58 -14.61
N PRO A 12 -10.54 -9.53 -13.66
CA PRO A 12 -10.17 -9.25 -12.28
C PRO A 12 -8.69 -8.87 -12.18
N MET A 13 -8.40 -7.80 -11.45
CA MET A 13 -7.02 -7.37 -11.19
C MET A 13 -6.30 -8.35 -10.27
N SER A 14 -5.03 -8.59 -10.57
CA SER A 14 -4.12 -9.38 -9.75
C SER A 14 -3.14 -8.50 -8.96
N ALA A 15 -2.49 -9.07 -7.95
CA ALA A 15 -1.43 -8.38 -7.21
C ALA A 15 -0.23 -8.02 -8.10
N ASP A 16 0.05 -8.85 -9.09
CA ASP A 16 1.17 -8.62 -10.01
C ASP A 16 0.93 -7.41 -10.91
N ASP A 17 -0.33 -7.07 -11.17
CA ASP A 17 -0.71 -6.00 -12.08
C ASP A 17 -0.43 -4.65 -11.43
N PHE A 18 -0.75 -4.53 -10.14
CA PHE A 18 -0.32 -3.40 -9.32
C PHE A 18 1.21 -3.33 -9.25
N ALA A 19 1.90 -4.47 -9.12
CA ALA A 19 3.36 -4.51 -9.09
C ALA A 19 3.98 -4.04 -10.42
N VAL A 20 3.43 -4.47 -11.56
CA VAL A 20 3.84 -4.01 -12.89
C VAL A 20 3.56 -2.52 -13.06
N ALA A 21 2.36 -2.05 -12.68
CA ALA A 21 2.03 -0.62 -12.74
C ALA A 21 2.99 0.23 -11.91
N LEU A 22 3.40 -0.24 -10.74
CA LEU A 22 4.39 0.45 -9.89
C LEU A 22 5.84 0.30 -10.37
N GLY A 23 6.13 -0.52 -11.38
CA GLY A 23 7.50 -0.81 -11.82
C GLY A 23 8.28 -1.74 -10.89
N LEU A 24 7.58 -2.53 -10.06
CA LEU A 24 8.16 -3.52 -9.14
C LEU A 24 8.40 -4.88 -9.79
N LYS A 25 7.73 -5.14 -10.92
CA LYS A 25 7.82 -6.39 -11.67
C LYS A 25 7.92 -6.09 -13.17
N GLU A 26 8.78 -6.83 -13.86
CA GLU A 26 8.86 -6.75 -15.32
C GLU A 26 7.57 -7.27 -15.97
N ARG A 27 7.16 -6.61 -17.04
CA ARG A 27 5.97 -7.01 -17.82
C ARG A 27 6.27 -8.30 -18.56
N SER A 28 5.45 -9.33 -18.32
CA SER A 28 5.31 -10.44 -19.28
C SER A 28 4.64 -9.88 -20.54
N GLN A 29 5.36 -9.86 -21.67
CA GLN A 29 4.86 -9.32 -22.95
C GLN A 29 3.52 -9.93 -23.40
N LYS A 30 3.14 -11.10 -22.87
CA LYS A 30 1.94 -11.84 -23.30
C LYS A 30 0.63 -11.41 -22.63
N ASP A 31 0.68 -10.78 -21.46
CA ASP A 31 -0.49 -10.77 -20.56
C ASP A 31 -1.08 -9.37 -20.29
N TYR A 32 -0.38 -8.28 -20.63
CA TYR A 32 -0.86 -6.91 -20.36
C TYR A 32 -0.90 -6.08 -21.63
N PRO A 33 -2.02 -5.40 -21.96
CA PRO A 33 -2.08 -4.46 -23.10
C PRO A 33 -1.51 -3.08 -22.79
N MET A 34 -1.33 -2.71 -21.52
CA MET A 34 -0.94 -1.36 -21.10
C MET A 34 0.57 -1.11 -21.22
N ALA A 35 0.97 0.05 -21.76
CA ALA A 35 2.37 0.47 -21.82
C ALA A 35 2.96 0.68 -20.43
N THR A 36 4.26 0.44 -20.27
CA THR A 36 4.99 0.79 -19.04
C THR A 36 4.87 2.30 -18.81
N PRO A 37 4.49 2.77 -17.61
CA PRO A 37 4.33 4.19 -17.35
C PRO A 37 5.63 4.95 -17.63
N ARG A 38 5.52 6.06 -18.37
CA ARG A 38 6.67 6.90 -18.77
C ARG A 38 7.05 7.94 -17.72
N HIS A 39 6.09 8.34 -16.88
CA HIS A 39 6.27 9.33 -15.82
C HIS A 39 5.28 9.06 -14.66
N GLU A 40 5.49 9.70 -13.50
CA GLU A 40 4.72 9.41 -12.28
C GLU A 40 3.23 9.73 -12.43
N ALA A 41 2.86 10.79 -13.16
CA ALA A 41 1.46 11.11 -13.40
C ALA A 41 0.70 9.97 -14.12
N GLU A 42 1.32 9.35 -15.12
CA GLU A 42 0.75 8.19 -15.84
C GLU A 42 0.70 6.97 -14.92
N ARG A 43 1.76 6.72 -14.15
CA ARG A 43 1.82 5.63 -13.18
C ARG A 43 0.67 5.73 -12.18
N ARG A 44 0.48 6.92 -11.60
CA ARG A 44 -0.58 7.21 -10.64
C ARG A 44 -1.95 7.04 -11.28
N TYR A 45 -2.15 7.55 -12.49
CA TYR A 45 -3.40 7.40 -13.22
C TYR A 45 -3.78 5.93 -13.40
N ILE A 46 -2.85 5.10 -13.87
CA ILE A 46 -3.06 3.65 -14.04
C ILE A 46 -3.41 2.99 -12.71
N VAL A 47 -2.64 3.27 -11.65
CA VAL A 47 -2.87 2.70 -10.32
C VAL A 47 -4.25 3.10 -9.78
N ILE A 48 -4.67 4.36 -9.94
CA ILE A 48 -6.00 4.81 -9.50
C ILE A 48 -7.10 4.07 -10.25
N SER A 49 -6.97 3.91 -11.56
CA SER A 49 -7.95 3.13 -12.32
C SER A 49 -8.01 1.66 -11.87
N TYR A 50 -6.86 1.06 -11.53
CA TYR A 50 -6.81 -0.30 -11.00
C TYR A 50 -7.46 -0.40 -9.62
N LEU A 51 -7.23 0.59 -8.75
CA LEU A 51 -7.90 0.69 -7.45
C LEU A 51 -9.42 0.79 -7.64
N SER A 52 -9.89 1.69 -8.50
CA SER A 52 -11.32 1.87 -8.79
C SER A 52 -11.96 0.61 -9.35
N HIS A 53 -11.27 -0.12 -10.24
CA HIS A 53 -11.76 -1.38 -10.78
C HIS A 53 -11.80 -2.49 -9.73
N ASN A 54 -10.78 -2.59 -8.88
CA ASN A 54 -10.74 -3.57 -7.80
C ASN A 54 -11.87 -3.33 -6.78
N LEU A 55 -12.31 -2.08 -6.56
CA LEU A 55 -13.48 -1.80 -5.71
C LEU A 55 -14.79 -2.36 -6.27
N GLN A 56 -14.86 -2.72 -7.56
CA GLN A 56 -16.05 -3.30 -8.19
C GLN A 56 -16.11 -4.84 -8.10
N VAL A 57 -15.03 -5.50 -7.65
CA VAL A 57 -15.05 -6.97 -7.46
C VAL A 57 -15.48 -7.33 -6.04
N ASP A 58 -15.86 -8.60 -5.82
CA ASP A 58 -16.26 -9.10 -4.50
C ASP A 58 -15.17 -8.85 -3.44
N GLN A 59 -15.59 -8.52 -2.20
CA GLN A 59 -14.69 -8.17 -1.10
C GLN A 59 -13.64 -9.26 -0.83
N VAL A 60 -14.00 -10.55 -0.93
CA VAL A 60 -13.05 -11.65 -0.72
C VAL A 60 -11.97 -11.63 -1.79
N GLN A 61 -12.33 -11.32 -3.03
CA GLN A 61 -11.35 -11.18 -4.12
C GLN A 61 -10.43 -9.98 -3.89
N GLN A 62 -10.98 -8.84 -3.45
CA GLN A 62 -10.18 -7.66 -3.07
C GLN A 62 -9.15 -8.01 -1.99
N ASP A 63 -9.60 -8.70 -0.93
CA ASP A 63 -8.75 -9.12 0.18
C ASP A 63 -7.65 -10.09 -0.27
N ILE A 64 -7.95 -11.02 -1.20
CA ILE A 64 -6.95 -11.93 -1.78
C ILE A 64 -5.88 -11.13 -2.55
N VAL A 65 -6.29 -10.16 -3.37
CA VAL A 65 -5.35 -9.31 -4.14
C VAL A 65 -4.45 -8.54 -3.20
N TRP A 66 -5.02 -7.88 -2.19
CA TRP A 66 -4.24 -7.08 -1.24
C TRP A 66 -3.35 -7.93 -0.33
N ALA A 67 -3.82 -9.09 0.13
CA ALA A 67 -3.03 -10.02 0.91
C ALA A 67 -1.79 -10.50 0.12
N ARG A 68 -1.98 -10.86 -1.17
CA ARG A 68 -0.88 -11.27 -2.06
C ARG A 68 0.07 -10.11 -2.34
N PHE A 69 -0.46 -8.93 -2.66
CA PHE A 69 0.35 -7.74 -2.90
C PHE A 69 1.21 -7.41 -1.68
N CYS A 70 0.61 -7.39 -0.49
CA CYS A 70 1.36 -7.12 0.73
C CYS A 70 2.45 -8.15 1.02
N ALA A 71 2.16 -9.43 0.76
CA ALA A 71 3.10 -10.50 1.02
C ALA A 71 4.36 -10.42 0.14
N LEU A 72 4.21 -9.96 -1.11
CA LEU A 72 5.27 -9.98 -2.13
C LEU A 72 5.94 -8.62 -2.33
N TYR A 73 5.16 -7.53 -2.34
CA TYR A 73 5.58 -6.25 -2.91
C TYR A 73 5.63 -5.10 -1.92
N LEU A 74 4.96 -5.19 -0.76
CA LEU A 74 4.87 -4.07 0.21
C LEU A 74 6.23 -3.48 0.63
N PRO A 75 7.27 -4.26 0.97
CA PRO A 75 8.56 -3.68 1.34
C PRO A 75 9.16 -2.82 0.22
N ALA A 76 9.06 -3.28 -1.03
CA ALA A 76 9.57 -2.54 -2.19
C ALA A 76 8.72 -1.30 -2.47
N THR A 77 7.39 -1.40 -2.35
CA THR A 77 6.48 -0.23 -2.44
C THR A 77 6.82 0.84 -1.40
N VAL A 78 7.07 0.45 -0.15
CA VAL A 78 7.46 1.39 0.91
C VAL A 78 8.79 2.04 0.58
N ARG A 79 9.78 1.28 0.11
CA ARG A 79 11.09 1.84 -0.29
C ARG A 79 10.94 2.89 -1.39
N LEU A 80 10.18 2.59 -2.45
CA LEU A 80 9.93 3.52 -3.54
C LEU A 80 9.03 4.69 -3.15
N PHE A 81 8.18 4.55 -2.13
CA PHE A 81 7.50 5.71 -1.57
C PHE A 81 8.48 6.63 -0.85
N LEU A 82 9.39 6.06 -0.04
CA LEU A 82 10.39 6.83 0.71
C LEU A 82 11.38 7.53 -0.22
N ASP A 83 11.76 6.87 -1.29
CA ASP A 83 12.69 7.36 -2.31
C ASP A 83 12.09 7.13 -3.70
N PRO A 84 11.15 8.02 -4.14
CA PRO A 84 10.48 7.87 -5.41
C PRO A 84 11.46 8.06 -6.58
N PRO A 85 11.32 7.28 -7.65
CA PRO A 85 12.18 7.43 -8.81
C PRO A 85 12.00 8.82 -9.42
N VAL A 86 13.11 9.48 -9.73
CA VAL A 86 13.09 10.79 -10.40
C VAL A 86 12.54 10.61 -11.82
N SER A 87 11.52 11.37 -12.16
CA SER A 87 10.99 11.40 -13.53
C SER A 87 11.68 12.52 -14.31
N GLU A 88 12.41 12.17 -15.35
CA GLU A 88 13.13 13.12 -16.22
C GLU A 88 12.19 14.03 -17.03
N ARG A 89 10.89 13.73 -17.07
CA ARG A 89 9.90 14.37 -17.96
C ARG A 89 8.68 14.92 -17.22
N GLU A 90 8.78 15.12 -15.92
CA GLU A 90 7.68 15.72 -15.17
C GLU A 90 7.52 17.20 -15.47
N ASP A 91 6.26 17.62 -15.60
CA ASP A 91 5.91 19.03 -15.63
C ASP A 91 6.42 19.67 -14.33
N PRO A 92 7.29 20.70 -14.38
CA PRO A 92 7.83 21.36 -13.20
C PRO A 92 6.75 21.87 -12.23
N ILE A 93 5.54 22.14 -12.72
CA ILE A 93 4.41 22.59 -11.91
C ILE A 93 3.84 21.43 -11.07
N MET A 94 3.86 20.21 -11.60
CA MET A 94 3.25 19.03 -10.98
C MET A 94 4.25 18.15 -10.23
N ALA A 95 5.55 18.25 -10.54
CA ALA A 95 6.62 17.53 -9.87
C ALA A 95 6.55 17.68 -8.33
N PRO A 96 6.30 18.89 -7.76
CA PRO A 96 6.12 19.06 -6.33
C PRO A 96 5.01 18.19 -5.74
N ASP A 97 3.85 18.11 -6.40
CA ASP A 97 2.71 17.33 -5.90
C ASP A 97 2.99 15.82 -5.85
N PHE A 98 3.78 15.29 -6.79
CA PHE A 98 4.09 13.87 -6.85
C PHE A 98 5.06 13.39 -5.76
N HIS A 99 5.74 14.28 -5.04
CA HIS A 99 6.56 13.84 -3.90
C HIS A 99 5.72 13.19 -2.79
N LEU A 100 4.49 13.67 -2.55
CA LEU A 100 3.56 13.02 -1.62
C LEU A 100 2.46 12.26 -2.36
N ASN A 101 1.83 12.89 -3.35
CA ASN A 101 0.69 12.33 -4.08
C ASN A 101 1.13 11.46 -5.27
N ASN A 102 2.02 10.50 -5.06
CA ASN A 102 2.45 9.53 -6.07
C ASN A 102 1.58 8.24 -6.05
N ALA A 103 1.83 7.38 -7.03
CA ALA A 103 1.20 6.07 -7.17
C ALA A 103 1.44 5.16 -5.95
N TYR A 104 2.61 5.27 -5.31
CA TYR A 104 2.92 4.46 -4.12
C TYR A 104 2.04 4.86 -2.93
N LEU A 105 1.75 6.16 -2.74
CA LEU A 105 0.78 6.61 -1.72
C LEU A 105 -0.62 6.06 -2.02
N ALA A 106 -1.04 6.04 -3.28
CA ALA A 106 -2.33 5.51 -3.69
C ALA A 106 -2.47 4.01 -3.34
N VAL A 107 -1.43 3.21 -3.60
CA VAL A 107 -1.41 1.80 -3.17
C VAL A 107 -1.39 1.70 -1.64
N LEU A 108 -0.56 2.48 -0.94
CA LEU A 108 -0.56 2.47 0.53
C LEU A 108 -1.93 2.80 1.13
N ASN A 109 -2.71 3.70 0.50
CA ASN A 109 -4.11 3.96 0.84
C ASN A 109 -4.97 2.69 0.70
N GLY A 110 -4.88 1.99 -0.43
CA GLY A 110 -5.59 0.72 -0.63
C GLY A 110 -5.23 -0.38 0.37
N LEU A 111 -4.01 -0.34 0.93
CA LEU A 111 -3.51 -1.34 1.86
C LEU A 111 -3.83 -1.07 3.34
N GLN A 112 -4.45 0.05 3.70
CA GLN A 112 -4.60 0.46 5.10
C GLN A 112 -5.39 -0.52 5.96
N MET A 113 -6.36 -1.21 5.36
CA MET A 113 -7.18 -2.20 6.05
C MET A 113 -6.53 -3.59 6.08
N SER A 114 -5.39 -3.76 5.39
CA SER A 114 -4.67 -5.03 5.36
C SER A 114 -3.91 -5.26 6.67
N PRO A 115 -4.14 -6.39 7.38
CA PRO A 115 -3.34 -6.74 8.56
C PRO A 115 -1.84 -6.87 8.26
N TYR A 116 -1.46 -7.13 7.00
CA TYR A 116 -0.05 -7.20 6.61
C TYR A 116 0.66 -5.86 6.73
N LEU A 117 0.00 -4.74 6.45
CA LEU A 117 0.60 -3.41 6.60
C LEU A 117 0.99 -3.17 8.06
N SER A 118 0.07 -3.42 9.00
CA SER A 118 0.38 -3.30 10.43
C SER A 118 1.44 -4.28 10.90
N LYS A 119 1.49 -5.51 10.36
CA LYS A 119 2.56 -6.47 10.65
C LYS A 119 3.91 -5.96 10.16
N TYR A 120 3.95 -5.42 8.95
CA TYR A 120 5.15 -4.81 8.37
C TYR A 120 5.65 -3.66 9.25
N LEU A 121 4.80 -2.67 9.54
CA LEU A 121 5.17 -1.50 10.34
C LEU A 121 5.73 -1.85 11.73
N ARG A 122 5.26 -2.94 12.33
CA ARG A 122 5.67 -3.39 13.67
C ARG A 122 6.78 -4.44 13.67
N SER A 123 7.19 -4.90 12.50
CA SER A 123 8.20 -5.96 12.40
C SER A 123 9.58 -5.42 12.74
N THR A 124 10.36 -6.21 13.48
CA THR A 124 11.77 -5.92 13.76
C THR A 124 12.72 -6.52 12.72
N LYS A 125 12.18 -7.17 11.67
CA LYS A 125 12.99 -7.79 10.63
C LYS A 125 13.65 -6.71 9.75
N PRO A 126 14.86 -6.96 9.21
CA PRO A 126 15.56 -6.01 8.35
C PRO A 126 14.73 -5.52 7.15
N VAL A 127 13.94 -6.41 6.54
CA VAL A 127 13.07 -6.09 5.39
C VAL A 127 12.00 -5.03 5.72
N ALA A 128 11.69 -4.81 7.00
CA ALA A 128 10.70 -3.85 7.47
C ALA A 128 11.29 -2.64 8.20
N ALA A 129 12.62 -2.48 8.19
CA ALA A 129 13.31 -1.38 8.87
C ALA A 129 12.78 0.00 8.43
N ASP A 130 12.41 0.12 7.16
CA ASP A 130 11.85 1.35 6.57
C ASP A 130 10.43 1.69 7.06
N GLY A 131 9.71 0.75 7.69
CA GLY A 131 8.35 0.97 8.18
C GLY A 131 8.24 2.07 9.24
N LYS A 132 9.26 2.25 10.09
CA LYS A 132 9.29 3.35 11.07
C LYS A 132 9.52 4.71 10.40
N ARG A 133 10.40 4.75 9.40
CA ARG A 133 10.72 5.97 8.62
C ARG A 133 9.50 6.49 7.86
N LEU A 134 8.58 5.61 7.50
CA LEU A 134 7.38 5.95 6.75
C LEU A 134 6.52 7.01 7.45
N ALA A 135 6.37 6.96 8.78
CA ALA A 135 5.59 7.95 9.52
C ALA A 135 6.23 9.35 9.42
N GLN A 136 7.54 9.43 9.65
CA GLN A 136 8.32 10.66 9.56
C GLN A 136 8.20 11.27 8.16
N VAL A 137 8.45 10.49 7.10
CA VAL A 137 8.46 10.99 5.73
C VAL A 137 7.07 11.46 5.28
N VAL A 138 6.01 10.71 5.60
CA VAL A 138 4.64 11.16 5.30
C VAL A 138 4.33 12.47 6.02
N ALA A 139 4.69 12.58 7.30
CA ALA A 139 4.45 13.79 8.10
C ALA A 139 5.25 14.99 7.58
N GLU A 140 6.54 14.82 7.28
CA GLU A 140 7.40 15.87 6.71
C GLU A 140 6.83 16.39 5.40
N ARG A 141 6.54 15.49 4.45
CA ARG A 141 5.97 15.87 3.16
C ARG A 141 4.61 16.55 3.33
N LEU A 142 3.77 16.08 4.26
CA LEU A 142 2.49 16.72 4.53
C LEU A 142 2.68 18.15 5.02
N VAL A 143 3.63 18.40 5.93
CA VAL A 143 3.97 19.76 6.40
C VAL A 143 4.50 20.62 5.26
N THR A 144 5.37 20.08 4.41
CA THR A 144 5.95 20.78 3.26
C THR A 144 4.89 21.22 2.25
N TYR A 145 3.93 20.34 1.92
CA TYR A 145 2.93 20.60 0.88
C TYR A 145 1.62 21.18 1.40
N ALA A 146 1.39 21.17 2.71
CA ALA A 146 0.17 21.70 3.31
C ALA A 146 -0.17 23.14 2.90
N PRO A 147 0.76 24.13 2.84
CA PRO A 147 0.42 25.48 2.38
C PRO A 147 -0.19 25.50 0.97
N THR A 148 0.44 24.78 0.04
CA THR A 148 0.01 24.71 -1.37
C THR A 148 -1.34 24.02 -1.50
N TRP A 149 -1.52 22.88 -0.82
CA TRP A 149 -2.77 22.13 -0.87
C TRP A 149 -3.91 22.85 -0.16
N ASP A 150 -3.63 23.53 0.95
CA ASP A 150 -4.60 24.34 1.67
C ASP A 150 -5.11 25.50 0.80
N HIS A 151 -4.18 26.19 0.12
CA HIS A 151 -4.53 27.24 -0.83
C HIS A 151 -5.37 26.69 -1.99
N GLY A 152 -4.98 25.57 -2.59
CA GLY A 152 -5.73 24.93 -3.67
C GLY A 152 -7.11 24.43 -3.25
N ALA A 153 -7.28 24.02 -2.00
CA ALA A 153 -8.58 23.64 -1.45
C ALA A 153 -9.51 24.84 -1.21
N LEU A 154 -8.97 26.03 -0.97
CA LEU A 154 -9.74 27.28 -0.84
C LEU A 154 -9.99 27.96 -2.18
N HIS A 155 -9.04 27.80 -3.11
CA HIS A 155 -9.07 28.44 -4.43
C HIS A 155 -8.69 27.41 -5.52
N PRO A 156 -9.60 26.48 -5.86
CA PRO A 156 -9.33 25.48 -6.88
C PRO A 156 -8.98 26.13 -8.23
N PRO A 157 -7.93 25.67 -8.93
CA PRO A 157 -7.63 26.15 -10.27
C PRO A 157 -8.79 25.88 -11.24
N PRO A 158 -8.97 26.73 -12.28
CA PRO A 158 -9.98 26.48 -13.30
C PRO A 158 -9.81 25.09 -13.93
N ASN A 159 -10.93 24.37 -14.11
CA ASN A 159 -11.00 23.00 -14.68
C ASN A 159 -10.48 21.87 -13.77
N TRP A 160 -10.24 22.12 -12.49
CA TRP A 160 -9.95 21.08 -11.51
C TRP A 160 -11.21 20.74 -10.72
N PRO A 161 -11.41 19.47 -10.28
CA PRO A 161 -12.49 19.14 -9.38
C PRO A 161 -12.41 19.93 -8.07
N ASP A 162 -13.56 20.42 -7.57
CA ASP A 162 -13.65 21.23 -6.34
C ASP A 162 -13.03 20.54 -5.12
N ASP A 163 -13.09 19.20 -5.07
CA ASP A 163 -12.62 18.37 -3.98
C ASP A 163 -11.21 17.80 -4.19
N TYR A 164 -10.53 18.15 -5.30
CA TYR A 164 -9.24 17.56 -5.65
C TYR A 164 -8.20 17.69 -4.51
N PHE A 165 -7.94 18.92 -4.06
CA PHE A 165 -6.94 19.18 -3.02
C PHE A 165 -7.38 18.64 -1.65
N LYS A 166 -8.68 18.66 -1.36
CA LYS A 166 -9.23 18.02 -0.16
C LYS A 166 -8.94 16.51 -0.19
N GLY A 167 -9.16 15.86 -1.33
CA GLY A 167 -8.85 14.44 -1.52
C GLY A 167 -7.36 14.13 -1.37
N LEU A 168 -6.46 15.02 -1.78
CA LEU A 168 -5.01 14.87 -1.55
C LEU A 168 -4.67 14.88 -0.06
N ILE A 169 -5.20 15.88 0.67
CA ILE A 169 -5.03 16.01 2.11
C ILE A 169 -5.59 14.77 2.81
N GLU A 170 -6.81 14.37 2.43
CA GLU A 170 -7.50 13.22 3.00
C GLU A 170 -6.70 11.92 2.83
N GLY A 171 -6.26 11.60 1.62
CA GLY A 171 -5.46 10.41 1.35
C GLY A 171 -4.14 10.37 2.14
N ALA A 172 -3.45 11.50 2.27
CA ALA A 172 -2.21 11.57 3.04
C ALA A 172 -2.45 11.43 4.55
N VAL A 173 -3.46 12.14 5.08
CA VAL A 173 -3.88 12.07 6.49
C VAL A 173 -4.34 10.67 6.85
N GLN A 174 -5.07 9.98 5.97
CA GLN A 174 -5.56 8.64 6.20
C GLN A 174 -4.42 7.62 6.32
N VAL A 175 -3.41 7.70 5.44
CA VAL A 175 -2.19 6.87 5.52
C VAL A 175 -1.45 7.15 6.82
N LEU A 176 -1.22 8.42 7.14
CA LEU A 176 -0.52 8.81 8.36
C LEU A 176 -1.25 8.32 9.63
N THR A 177 -2.58 8.44 9.66
CA THR A 177 -3.41 7.94 10.77
C THR A 177 -3.21 6.45 10.97
N THR A 178 -3.23 5.66 9.89
CA THR A 178 -3.03 4.21 9.95
C THR A 178 -1.64 3.83 10.45
N ILE A 179 -0.61 4.53 9.99
CA ILE A 179 0.78 4.32 10.43
C ILE A 179 0.92 4.65 11.92
N LEU A 180 0.46 5.84 12.34
CA LEU A 180 0.54 6.29 13.73
C LEU A 180 -0.26 5.41 14.68
N ALA A 181 -1.45 4.93 14.27
CA ALA A 181 -2.21 3.98 15.05
C ALA A 181 -1.43 2.68 15.32
N SER A 182 -0.61 2.24 14.36
CA SER A 182 0.27 1.07 14.49
C SER A 182 1.40 1.29 15.50
N PHE A 183 1.86 2.53 15.68
CA PHE A 183 2.90 2.94 16.64
C PHE A 183 2.37 3.58 17.93
N SER A 184 1.05 3.59 18.16
CA SER A 184 0.43 4.20 19.36
C SER A 184 0.84 3.63 20.72
N LYS A 185 1.60 2.52 20.76
CA LYS A 185 2.20 1.96 22.00
C LYS A 185 3.67 2.32 22.18
N GLU A 186 4.29 2.94 21.18
CA GLU A 186 5.67 3.39 21.29
C GLU A 186 5.73 4.46 22.38
N LYS A 187 6.56 4.23 23.40
CA LYS A 187 6.64 5.16 24.54
C LYS A 187 7.23 6.48 24.12
N ASP A 188 8.20 6.43 23.23
CA ASP A 188 8.86 7.58 22.66
C ASP A 188 8.34 7.86 21.25
N GLN A 189 7.35 8.75 21.17
CA GLN A 189 6.79 9.18 19.89
C GLN A 189 7.78 10.02 19.07
N THR A 190 8.86 10.54 19.67
CA THR A 190 9.89 11.31 18.93
C THR A 190 10.72 10.43 18.01
N LEU A 191 10.76 9.12 18.27
CA LEU A 191 11.36 8.11 17.38
C LEU A 191 10.52 7.84 16.12
N ILE A 192 9.24 8.26 16.12
CA ILE A 192 8.30 8.05 15.02
C ILE A 192 8.12 9.33 14.21
N ILE A 193 7.88 10.45 14.91
CA ILE A 193 7.84 11.79 14.33
C ILE A 193 8.68 12.74 15.16
N SER A 194 9.67 13.38 14.54
CA SER A 194 10.54 14.40 15.16
C SER A 194 9.74 15.57 15.72
N SER A 195 10.25 16.25 16.76
CA SER A 195 9.53 17.37 17.38
C SER A 195 9.25 18.49 16.37
N ALA A 196 10.24 18.86 15.54
CA ALA A 196 10.07 19.90 14.52
C ALA A 196 8.96 19.57 13.52
N THR A 197 8.92 18.33 13.01
CA THR A 197 7.85 17.89 12.11
C THR A 197 6.50 17.85 12.82
N ARG A 198 6.47 17.44 14.10
CA ARG A 198 5.24 17.39 14.89
C ARG A 198 4.64 18.78 15.09
N ASP A 199 5.46 19.79 15.34
CA ASP A 199 4.99 21.17 15.54
C ASP A 199 4.37 21.73 14.25
N GLY A 200 5.08 21.57 13.13
CA GLY A 200 4.55 21.94 11.81
C GLY A 200 3.27 21.19 11.45
N LEU A 201 3.22 19.89 11.73
CA LEU A 201 2.04 19.06 11.47
C LEU A 201 0.85 19.51 12.34
N SER A 202 1.08 19.78 13.63
CA SER A 202 0.03 20.19 14.56
C SER A 202 -0.64 21.50 14.14
N HIS A 203 0.13 22.44 13.59
CA HIS A 203 -0.40 23.68 13.02
C HIS A 203 -1.44 23.40 11.93
N TRP A 204 -1.09 22.58 10.94
CA TRP A 204 -1.98 22.25 9.82
C TRP A 204 -3.19 21.41 10.23
N LEU A 205 -2.99 20.41 11.11
CA LEU A 205 -4.10 19.61 11.64
C LEU A 205 -5.13 20.46 12.39
N LEU A 206 -4.69 21.50 13.10
CA LEU A 206 -5.60 22.44 13.78
C LEU A 206 -6.43 23.27 12.80
N ILE A 207 -5.83 23.72 11.69
CA ILE A 207 -6.54 24.46 10.63
C ILE A 207 -7.60 23.54 9.99
N TRP A 208 -7.18 22.35 9.56
CA TRP A 208 -8.07 21.40 8.89
C TRP A 208 -9.15 20.83 9.81
N SER A 209 -8.88 20.61 11.10
CA SER A 209 -9.90 20.14 12.04
C SER A 209 -11.05 21.13 12.21
N LYS A 210 -10.74 22.44 12.25
CA LYS A 210 -11.74 23.50 12.32
C LYS A 210 -12.53 23.63 11.02
N ARG A 211 -11.83 23.63 9.88
CA ARG A 211 -12.44 23.78 8.55
C ARG A 211 -13.37 22.61 8.20
N TYR A 212 -12.94 21.39 8.51
CA TYR A 212 -13.62 20.15 8.13
C TYR A 212 -14.32 19.48 9.33
N LYS A 213 -14.75 20.25 10.33
CA LYS A 213 -15.28 19.74 11.62
C LYS A 213 -16.41 18.70 11.54
N ASN A 214 -17.20 18.73 10.47
CA ASN A 214 -18.35 17.85 10.26
C ASN A 214 -18.11 16.84 9.12
N ASP A 215 -16.85 16.60 8.77
CA ASP A 215 -16.42 15.81 7.63
C ASP A 215 -15.48 14.66 8.06
N SER A 216 -15.29 13.67 7.20
CA SER A 216 -14.37 12.54 7.43
C SER A 216 -12.95 13.04 7.71
N LEU A 217 -12.50 14.04 6.94
CA LEU A 217 -11.18 14.62 7.10
C LEU A 217 -10.99 15.24 8.48
N GLY A 218 -11.96 16.04 8.96
CA GLY A 218 -11.91 16.64 10.31
C GLY A 218 -11.80 15.61 11.43
N SER A 219 -12.52 14.50 11.27
CA SER A 219 -12.47 13.37 12.21
C SER A 219 -11.10 12.70 12.22
N MET A 220 -10.49 12.50 11.04
CA MET A 220 -9.16 11.89 10.92
C MET A 220 -8.05 12.78 11.47
N VAL A 221 -8.03 14.07 11.13
CA VAL A 221 -7.01 15.01 11.64
C VAL A 221 -7.10 15.15 13.16
N THR A 222 -8.31 15.17 13.72
CA THR A 222 -8.52 15.14 15.18
C THR A 222 -7.97 13.85 15.79
N GLY A 223 -8.18 12.71 15.12
CA GLY A 223 -7.59 11.43 15.50
C GLY A 223 -6.05 11.47 15.56
N ILE A 224 -5.40 12.03 14.54
CA ILE A 224 -3.94 12.22 14.52
C ILE A 224 -3.50 13.11 15.68
N MET A 225 -4.15 14.26 15.89
CA MET A 225 -3.82 15.18 16.99
C MET A 225 -3.84 14.47 18.33
N VAL A 226 -4.88 13.65 18.59
CA VAL A 226 -4.96 12.87 19.83
C VAL A 226 -3.83 11.84 19.95
N ILE A 227 -3.43 11.18 18.85
CA ILE A 227 -2.30 10.24 18.84
C ILE A 227 -0.99 10.96 19.17
N ILE A 228 -0.68 12.06 18.49
CA ILE A 228 0.60 12.77 18.65
C ILE A 228 0.71 13.48 20.00
N SER A 229 -0.41 13.87 20.62
CA SER A 229 -0.46 14.40 21.99
C SER A 229 -0.32 13.32 23.07
N GLY A 230 -0.26 12.03 22.71
CA GLY A 230 -0.17 10.92 23.67
C GLY A 230 -1.45 10.69 24.47
N MET A 231 -2.56 11.32 24.08
CA MET A 231 -3.85 11.17 24.74
C MET A 231 -4.50 9.83 24.34
N LYS A 232 -5.13 9.14 25.30
CA LYS A 232 -5.82 7.87 25.02
C LYS A 232 -7.14 8.16 24.29
N HIS A 233 -7.30 7.65 23.07
CA HIS A 233 -8.55 7.76 22.30
C HIS A 233 -9.25 6.41 22.11
N ARG A 234 -10.58 6.39 22.23
CA ARG A 234 -11.40 5.19 21.95
C ARG A 234 -11.30 4.75 20.49
N ASN A 235 -11.25 5.69 19.53
CA ASN A 235 -11.20 5.32 18.10
C ASN A 235 -9.87 4.65 17.71
N ILE A 236 -8.75 5.05 18.31
CA ILE A 236 -7.45 4.38 18.11
C ILE A 236 -7.55 2.91 18.57
N THR A 237 -8.24 2.68 19.69
CA THR A 237 -8.46 1.31 20.18
C THR A 237 -9.33 0.50 19.22
N SER A 238 -10.35 1.13 18.60
CA SER A 238 -11.21 0.49 17.59
C SER A 238 -10.44 0.16 16.31
N MET A 239 -9.72 1.13 15.71
CA MET A 239 -8.88 0.90 14.54
C MET A 239 -7.90 -0.24 14.78
N ARG A 240 -7.25 -0.25 15.95
CA ARG A 240 -6.36 -1.34 16.31
C ARG A 240 -7.06 -2.69 16.40
N LYS A 241 -8.31 -2.76 16.87
CA LYS A 241 -9.08 -4.01 16.89
C LYS A 241 -9.31 -4.55 15.47
N HIS A 242 -9.56 -3.69 14.48
CA HIS A 242 -9.62 -4.14 13.09
C HIS A 242 -8.26 -4.68 12.61
N LEU A 243 -7.17 -4.09 13.09
CA LEU A 243 -5.80 -4.55 12.81
C LEU A 243 -5.35 -5.76 13.67
N LYS A 244 -6.20 -6.27 14.58
CA LYS A 244 -5.88 -7.35 15.55
C LYS A 244 -6.03 -8.77 15.00
N ASN A 245 -6.32 -9.00 13.72
CA ASN A 245 -6.14 -10.35 13.12
C ASN A 245 -4.67 -10.59 12.70
N TRP A 246 -3.75 -10.13 13.54
CA TRP A 246 -2.31 -10.14 13.32
C TRP A 246 -1.62 -11.46 13.66
N ASP A 247 -2.22 -12.27 14.52
CA ASP A 247 -1.77 -13.58 14.97
C ASP A 247 -2.16 -14.72 14.00
N SER A 248 -2.97 -14.42 12.99
CA SER A 248 -3.38 -15.36 11.94
C SER A 248 -2.90 -14.91 10.56
N CYS A 249 -2.80 -15.85 9.62
CA CYS A 249 -2.58 -15.52 8.21
C CYS A 249 -3.73 -14.62 7.71
N ALA A 250 -3.42 -13.51 7.05
CA ALA A 250 -4.46 -12.59 6.56
C ALA A 250 -5.04 -12.99 5.19
N LEU A 251 -4.62 -14.14 4.63
CA LEU A 251 -5.25 -14.70 3.45
C LEU A 251 -6.62 -15.30 3.84
N PRO A 252 -7.73 -14.88 3.22
CA PRO A 252 -9.04 -15.44 3.51
C PRO A 252 -9.04 -16.98 3.43
N GLY A 253 -9.61 -17.63 4.46
CA GLY A 253 -9.66 -19.09 4.56
C GLY A 253 -8.40 -19.78 5.11
N CYS A 254 -7.30 -19.05 5.33
CA CYS A 254 -6.09 -19.63 5.90
C CYS A 254 -6.17 -19.69 7.45
N LYS A 255 -6.20 -20.90 8.02
CA LYS A 255 -6.23 -21.13 9.47
C LYS A 255 -4.84 -21.25 10.12
N ALA A 256 -3.77 -20.92 9.39
CA ALA A 256 -2.43 -20.99 9.95
C ALA A 256 -2.26 -19.93 11.06
N THR A 257 -1.95 -20.40 12.26
CA THR A 257 -1.68 -19.59 13.46
C THR A 257 -0.24 -19.72 13.95
N GLU A 258 0.50 -20.73 13.47
CA GLU A 258 1.87 -21.03 13.88
C GLU A 258 2.83 -20.97 12.69
N LYS A 259 4.10 -20.68 12.96
CA LYS A 259 5.19 -20.61 11.95
C LYS A 259 4.85 -19.69 10.77
N LEU A 260 4.09 -18.62 11.04
CA LEU A 260 3.81 -17.54 10.10
C LEU A 260 5.13 -16.84 9.73
N ARG A 261 5.82 -17.37 8.71
CA ARG A 261 6.94 -16.66 8.09
C ARG A 261 6.33 -15.48 7.35
N ALA A 262 6.82 -14.27 7.63
CA ALA A 262 6.69 -13.18 6.67
C ALA A 262 7.18 -13.74 5.33
N CYS A 263 6.36 -13.67 4.28
CA CYS A 263 6.64 -14.23 2.95
C CYS A 263 7.79 -13.50 2.22
N GLY A 264 8.84 -13.08 2.93
CA GLY A 264 9.98 -12.34 2.39
C GLY A 264 11.02 -13.21 1.69
N ASP A 265 10.89 -14.54 1.71
CA ASP A 265 11.83 -15.46 1.04
C ASP A 265 11.25 -16.07 -0.26
N ALA A 266 10.14 -15.55 -0.77
CA ALA A 266 9.53 -16.08 -1.99
C ALA A 266 10.19 -15.47 -3.24
N LYS A 267 11.22 -16.16 -3.78
CA LYS A 267 11.42 -16.18 -5.24
C LYS A 267 10.08 -16.56 -5.90
N GLN A 268 9.75 -15.96 -7.04
CA GLN A 268 8.53 -16.20 -7.85
C GLN A 268 7.96 -17.62 -7.76
N TYR A 269 6.69 -17.80 -7.32
CA TYR A 269 5.95 -19.05 -7.53
C TYR A 269 4.43 -18.82 -7.65
N ASP A 270 3.80 -19.55 -8.58
CA ASP A 270 2.39 -19.47 -9.01
C ASP A 270 1.36 -20.07 -8.03
N ILE A 271 0.08 -19.71 -8.24
CA ILE A 271 -1.07 -20.18 -7.44
C ILE A 271 -2.00 -21.05 -8.29
N VAL A 272 -2.16 -22.32 -7.91
CA VAL A 272 -3.25 -23.19 -8.37
C VAL A 272 -4.30 -23.27 -7.26
N ALA A 273 -5.49 -22.72 -7.51
CA ALA A 273 -6.67 -22.97 -6.68
C ALA A 273 -7.22 -24.36 -7.02
N ARG A 274 -7.03 -25.34 -6.12
CA ARG A 274 -7.84 -26.58 -6.17
C ARG A 274 -9.14 -26.36 -5.40
N SER A 275 -10.24 -26.29 -6.12
CA SER A 275 -11.56 -26.56 -5.56
C SER A 275 -11.63 -28.05 -5.22
N THR A 276 -11.46 -28.41 -3.94
CA THR A 276 -11.80 -29.76 -3.50
C THR A 276 -13.29 -29.82 -3.25
N SER A 277 -14.01 -30.44 -4.19
CA SER A 277 -15.34 -30.98 -3.95
C SER A 277 -15.29 -31.95 -2.78
N VAL A 278 -16.19 -31.75 -1.82
CA VAL A 278 -16.41 -32.62 -0.66
C VAL A 278 -16.69 -34.05 -1.15
N ARG A 279 -15.85 -35.00 -0.76
CA ARG A 279 -16.22 -36.40 -0.62
C ARG A 279 -15.85 -36.87 0.77
N THR A 280 -16.89 -37.23 1.52
CA THR A 280 -16.87 -37.90 2.80
C THR A 280 -16.10 -39.23 2.70
N GLY A 281 -15.23 -39.47 3.67
CA GLY A 281 -14.48 -40.72 3.79
C GLY A 281 -13.42 -40.60 4.88
N ALA A 282 -13.76 -41.10 6.06
CA ALA A 282 -12.88 -41.15 7.22
C ALA A 282 -11.52 -41.80 6.87
N LEU A 283 -10.43 -41.19 7.33
CA LEU A 283 -9.22 -41.85 7.81
C LEU A 283 -8.30 -40.80 8.45
N HIS A 284 -7.89 -41.10 9.69
CA HIS A 284 -6.91 -40.34 10.47
C HIS A 284 -5.61 -40.14 9.68
N MET A 285 -5.18 -38.89 9.54
CA MET A 285 -3.82 -38.50 9.14
C MET A 285 -3.35 -37.34 10.02
N PRO A 286 -2.05 -37.28 10.37
CA PRO A 286 -1.53 -36.28 11.31
C PRO A 286 -1.56 -34.88 10.69
N HIS A 287 -2.21 -33.95 11.38
CA HIS A 287 -2.21 -32.52 11.06
C HIS A 287 -0.84 -31.90 11.34
N THR A 288 0.10 -32.05 10.41
CA THR A 288 1.19 -31.08 10.25
C THR A 288 0.96 -30.30 8.97
N SER A 289 0.03 -29.34 9.02
CA SER A 289 -0.18 -28.36 7.95
C SER A 289 0.99 -27.38 7.93
N ARG A 290 2.14 -27.80 7.38
CA ARG A 290 3.13 -26.83 6.91
C ARG A 290 2.50 -26.11 5.72
N CYS A 291 2.44 -24.78 5.76
CA CYS A 291 2.29 -23.98 4.54
C CYS A 291 3.51 -24.26 3.65
N VAL A 292 3.40 -25.27 2.79
CA VAL A 292 4.38 -25.55 1.74
C VAL A 292 3.73 -25.14 0.44
N PHE A 293 4.12 -23.99 -0.07
CA PHE A 293 4.03 -23.71 -1.50
C PHE A 293 5.01 -24.67 -2.18
N ARG A 294 4.51 -25.62 -2.98
CA ARG A 294 5.31 -26.65 -3.66
C ARG A 294 4.96 -26.63 -5.15
N GLN A 295 5.96 -26.53 -6.02
CA GLN A 295 5.82 -26.83 -7.45
C GLN A 295 6.99 -27.69 -7.93
N SER A 296 6.72 -28.50 -8.96
CA SER A 296 7.67 -29.32 -9.72
C SER A 296 7.64 -28.83 -11.15
N ILE A 297 8.79 -28.39 -11.67
CA ILE A 297 9.06 -28.29 -13.10
C ILE A 297 10.40 -28.97 -13.33
N ARG A 298 10.41 -30.01 -14.17
CA ARG A 298 11.63 -30.56 -14.75
C ARG A 298 12.16 -29.53 -15.74
N MET A 299 13.36 -29.01 -15.50
CA MET A 299 14.16 -28.43 -16.57
C MET A 299 14.89 -29.57 -17.28
N ASP A 300 14.22 -30.23 -18.23
CA ASP A 300 14.92 -30.92 -19.31
C ASP A 300 14.99 -29.92 -20.47
N GLY A 301 16.17 -29.32 -20.62
CA GLY A 301 16.43 -28.28 -21.59
C GLY A 301 17.93 -27.99 -21.70
N THR A 302 18.74 -29.04 -21.68
CA THR A 302 20.14 -28.96 -22.10
C THR A 302 20.20 -28.67 -23.60
N CYS A 303 20.47 -27.43 -23.96
CA CYS A 303 21.15 -27.10 -25.21
C CYS A 303 22.61 -26.77 -24.88
N THR A 304 23.42 -27.81 -24.70
CA THR A 304 24.88 -27.71 -24.76
C THR A 304 25.31 -27.89 -26.21
N SER A 305 25.63 -26.80 -26.90
CA SER A 305 26.43 -26.85 -28.11
C SER A 305 27.90 -26.76 -27.71
N THR A 306 28.53 -27.90 -27.47
CA THR A 306 29.99 -28.03 -27.46
C THR A 306 30.44 -28.44 -28.85
N SER A 307 31.03 -27.50 -29.58
CA SER A 307 31.84 -27.77 -30.76
C SER A 307 33.22 -28.23 -30.31
N HIS A 308 33.49 -29.53 -30.45
CA HIS A 308 34.83 -30.04 -30.68
C HIS A 308 34.74 -30.95 -31.90
N LEU A 309 35.42 -30.55 -32.97
CA LEU A 309 35.86 -31.43 -34.03
C LEU A 309 37.35 -31.22 -34.17
N ASP A 310 38.02 -32.37 -34.34
CA ASP A 310 39.38 -32.53 -34.83
C ASP A 310 39.65 -31.75 -36.13
#